data_AF-A0A938ITG2-F1
#
_entry.id   AF-A0A938ITG2-F1
#
_cell.length_a   1.000
_cell.length_b   1.000
_cell.length_c   1.000
_cell.angle_alpha   90.00
_cell.angle_beta   90.00
_cell.angle_gamma   90.00
#
_symmetry.space_group_name_H-M   'P 1'
#
loop_
_entity.id
_entity.type
_entity.pdbx_description
1 polymer ?
#
loop_
_entity_poly.entity_id
_entity_poly.type
_entity_poly.pdbx_seq_one_letter_code
_entity_poly.pdbx_strand_id
1 'polypeptide(L)' 'MSQEDVAQLLARIAGALERLAPPKPDAPDFSGAEAFVWRASGGAFHPVRRVNRVDLALLKGVDRQRDMLFANTSRF' A
#
# COMPACT_ATOMS: atom_id res chain seq x y z
N MET A 1 31.14 21.86 -26.75
CA MET A 1 30.39 21.96 -25.49
C MET A 1 31.26 21.42 -24.39
N SER A 2 31.46 22.19 -23.34
CA SER A 2 32.18 21.77 -22.15
C SER A 2 31.33 20.82 -21.31
N GLN A 3 31.95 20.07 -20.39
CA GLN A 3 31.24 19.21 -19.44
C GLN A 3 30.29 20.03 -18.53
N GLU A 4 30.67 21.27 -18.24
CA GLU A 4 29.86 22.26 -17.51
C GLU A 4 28.58 22.62 -18.28
N ASP A 5 28.68 22.84 -19.59
CA ASP A 5 27.52 23.16 -20.44
C ASP A 5 26.49 22.02 -20.43
N VAL A 6 26.96 20.77 -20.44
CA VAL A 6 26.10 19.58 -20.37
C VAL A 6 25.43 19.47 -19.00
N ALA A 7 26.16 19.71 -17.92
CA ALA A 7 25.61 19.68 -16.56
C ALA A 7 24.49 20.71 -16.37
N GLN A 8 24.67 21.94 -16.88
CA GLN A 8 23.63 22.97 -16.82
C GLN A 8 22.38 22.61 -17.62
N LEU A 9 22.56 22.02 -18.81
CA LEU A 9 21.45 21.53 -19.63
C LEU A 9 20.66 20.42 -18.91
N LEU A 10 21.36 19.46 -18.29
CA LEU A 10 20.73 18.40 -17.49
C LEU A 10 19.98 18.96 -16.29
N ALA A 11 20.56 19.92 -15.57
CA ALA A 11 19.90 20.58 -14.44
C ALA A 11 18.62 21.32 -14.86
N ARG A 12 18.64 22.00 -16.01
CA ARG A 12 17.45 22.67 -16.57
C ARG A 12 16.36 21.67 -16.94
N ILE A 13 16.73 20.53 -17.52
CA ILE A 13 15.79 19.44 -17.84
C ILE A 13 15.21 18.85 -16.57
N ALA A 14 16.04 18.51 -15.57
CA ALA A 14 15.58 17.99 -14.28
C ALA A 14 14.58 18.93 -13.62
N GLY A 15 14.90 20.23 -13.51
CA GLY A 15 13.98 21.20 -12.94
C GLY A 15 12.69 21.38 -13.75
N ALA A 16 12.72 21.20 -15.08
CA ALA A 16 11.52 21.20 -15.91
C ALA A 16 10.65 19.96 -15.66
N LEU A 17 11.26 18.79 -15.50
CA LEU A 17 10.57 17.54 -15.19
C LEU A 17 9.95 17.57 -13.79
N GLU A 18 10.64 18.13 -12.80
CA GLU A 18 10.13 18.30 -11.44
C GLU A 18 8.86 19.17 -11.39
N ARG A 19 8.80 20.24 -12.18
CA ARG A 19 7.58 21.09 -12.29
C ARG A 19 6.40 20.40 -12.97
N LEU A 20 6.67 19.40 -13.81
CA LEU A 20 5.63 18.62 -14.51
C LEU A 20 5.14 17.43 -13.70
N ALA A 21 5.93 16.96 -12.72
CA ALA A 21 5.56 15.83 -11.91
C ALA A 21 4.35 16.17 -11.02
N PRO A 22 3.32 15.31 -10.96
CA PRO A 22 2.26 15.46 -9.98
C PRO A 22 2.85 15.30 -8.56
N PRO A 23 2.20 15.89 -7.54
CA PRO A 23 2.58 15.66 -6.15
C PRO A 23 2.64 14.17 -5.84
N LYS A 24 3.59 13.79 -4.97
CA LYS A 24 3.64 12.42 -4.44
C LYS A 24 2.29 12.09 -3.78
N PRO A 25 1.72 10.90 -4.01
CA PRO A 25 0.50 10.49 -3.31
C PRO A 25 0.72 10.52 -1.79
N ASP A 26 -0.32 10.91 -1.07
CA ASP A 26 -0.32 10.81 0.40
C ASP A 26 -0.14 9.36 0.83
N ALA A 27 0.53 9.17 1.97
CA ALA A 27 0.59 7.86 2.59
C ALA A 27 -0.82 7.43 3.04
N PRO A 28 -1.21 6.16 2.85
CA PRO A 28 -2.49 5.66 3.33
C PRO A 28 -2.57 5.74 4.87
N ASP A 29 -3.68 6.26 5.39
CA ASP A 29 -3.99 6.21 6.82
C ASP A 29 -4.56 4.84 7.18
N PHE A 30 -3.72 4.02 7.82
CA PHE A 30 -4.11 2.69 8.30
C PHE A 30 -4.84 2.71 9.65
N SER A 31 -4.95 3.86 10.31
CA SER A 31 -5.67 3.97 11.59
C SER A 31 -7.18 4.16 11.42
N GLY A 32 -7.63 4.63 10.24
CA GLY A 32 -9.03 4.96 9.98
C GLY A 32 -9.96 3.77 9.69
N ALA A 33 -9.45 2.54 9.53
CA ALA A 33 -10.26 1.35 9.29
C ALA A 33 -9.54 0.06 9.69
N GLU A 34 -10.32 -1.00 9.91
CA GLU A 34 -9.80 -2.32 10.30
C GLU A 34 -9.45 -3.22 9.11
N ALA A 35 -9.85 -2.85 7.89
CA ALA A 35 -9.55 -3.59 6.67
C ALA A 35 -9.47 -2.66 5.45
N PHE A 36 -8.64 -3.05 4.48
CA PHE A 36 -8.38 -2.28 3.27
C PHE A 36 -8.36 -3.19 2.04
N VAL A 37 -8.79 -2.65 0.90
CA VAL A 37 -8.64 -3.30 -0.40
C VAL A 37 -7.58 -2.55 -1.20
N TRP A 38 -6.59 -3.28 -1.69
CA TRP A 38 -5.62 -2.75 -2.64
C TRP A 38 -6.28 -2.54 -4.00
N ARG A 39 -6.23 -1.31 -4.53
CA ARG A 39 -6.63 -1.01 -5.91
C ARG A 39 -5.41 -0.64 -6.75
N ALA A 40 -4.98 -1.59 -7.57
CA ALA A 40 -3.80 -1.44 -8.43
C ALA A 40 -3.90 -0.25 -9.40
N SER A 41 -5.09 0.05 -9.94
CA SER A 41 -5.29 1.15 -10.89
C SER A 41 -4.96 2.53 -10.31
N GLY A 42 -5.13 2.71 -8.99
CA GLY A 42 -4.78 3.94 -8.28
C GLY A 42 -3.56 3.80 -7.38
N GLY A 43 -2.94 2.61 -7.31
CA GLY A 43 -1.84 2.33 -6.39
C GLY A 43 -2.17 2.64 -4.92
N ALA A 44 -3.43 2.42 -4.50
CA ALA A 44 -3.92 2.90 -3.21
C ALA A 44 -4.66 1.82 -2.41
N PHE A 45 -4.63 1.98 -1.07
CA PHE A 45 -5.44 1.21 -0.14
C PHE A 45 -6.74 1.95 0.15
N HIS A 46 -7.87 1.33 -0.19
CA HIS A 46 -9.18 1.88 0.11
C HIS A 46 -9.76 1.24 1.37
N PRO A 47 -10.21 2.03 2.36
CA PRO A 47 -10.77 1.49 3.59
C PRO A 47 -12.10 0.78 3.35
N VAL A 48 -12.27 -0.38 3.96
CA VAL A 48 -13.54 -1.12 4.01
C VAL A 48 -14.34 -0.63 5.22
N ARG A 49 -15.26 0.31 4.98
CA ARG A 49 -16.05 0.94 6.06
C ARG A 49 -16.88 -0.04 6.90
N ARG A 50 -17.37 -1.12 6.28
CA ARG A 50 -18.12 -2.18 6.96
C ARG A 50 -17.60 -3.53 6.49
N VAL A 51 -16.82 -4.19 7.34
CA VAL A 51 -16.33 -5.54 7.08
C VAL A 51 -17.48 -6.52 7.34
N ASN A 52 -17.78 -7.37 6.35
CA ASN A 52 -18.72 -8.47 6.52
C ASN A 52 -18.01 -9.61 7.27
N ARG A 53 -17.95 -9.50 8.60
CA ARG A 53 -17.36 -10.49 9.48
C ARG A 53 -18.38 -11.55 9.88
N VAL A 54 -17.96 -12.80 9.87
CA VAL A 54 -18.69 -13.95 10.42
C VAL A 54 -17.92 -14.38 11.66
N ASP A 55 -18.63 -14.61 12.77
CA ASP A 55 -18.01 -15.09 14.00
C ASP A 55 -17.33 -16.44 13.74
N LEU A 56 -16.08 -16.57 14.17
CA LEU A 56 -15.27 -17.76 13.99
C LEU A 56 -15.94 -19.01 14.58
N ALA A 57 -16.73 -18.88 15.64
CA ALA A 57 -17.47 -19.98 16.27
C ALA A 57 -18.59 -20.56 15.37
N LEU A 58 -19.05 -19.78 14.39
CA LEU A 58 -20.07 -20.21 13.42
C LEU A 58 -19.48 -21.02 12.27
N LEU A 59 -18.18 -20.90 12.00
CA LEU A 59 -17.50 -21.68 10.96
C LEU A 59 -17.34 -23.13 11.42
N LYS A 60 -17.83 -24.09 10.62
CA LYS A 60 -17.76 -25.52 10.91
C LYS A 60 -16.79 -26.23 9.97
N GLY A 61 -16.10 -27.24 10.48
CA GLY A 61 -15.16 -28.06 9.69
C GLY A 61 -13.79 -27.42 9.43
N VAL A 62 -13.49 -26.32 10.11
CA VAL A 62 -12.21 -25.59 9.98
C VAL A 62 -11.37 -25.59 11.26
N ASP A 63 -11.79 -26.30 12.31
CA ASP A 63 -11.14 -26.26 13.63
C ASP A 63 -9.66 -26.60 13.55
N ARG A 64 -9.30 -27.69 12.84
CA ARG A 64 -7.90 -28.09 12.68
C ARG A 64 -7.07 -27.03 11.96
N GLN A 65 -7.58 -26.46 10.87
CA GLN A 65 -6.88 -25.44 10.09
C GLN A 65 -6.72 -24.15 10.89
N ARG A 66 -7.78 -23.72 11.61
CA ARG A 66 -7.76 -22.57 12.53
C ARG A 66 -6.67 -22.75 13.57
N ASP A 67 -6.68 -23.89 14.27
CA ASP A 67 -5.77 -24.15 15.38
C ASP A 67 -4.31 -24.26 14.90
N MET A 68 -4.08 -24.92 13.74
CA MET A 68 -2.75 -24.97 13.12
C MET A 68 -2.24 -23.60 12.70
N LEU A 69 -3.10 -22.77 12.08
CA LEU A 69 -2.72 -21.43 11.67
C LEU A 69 -2.37 -20.57 12.89
N PHE A 70 -3.21 -20.58 13.92
CA PHE A 70 -2.97 -19.82 15.15
C PHE A 70 -1.69 -20.24 15.87
N ALA A 71 -1.45 -21.56 15.98
CA ALA A 71 -0.23 -22.10 16.59
C ALA A 71 1.03 -21.71 15.80
N ASN A 72 0.96 -21.68 14.46
CA ASN A 72 2.08 -21.23 13.63
C ASN A 72 2.32 -19.74 13.80
N THR A 73 1.28 -18.89 13.67
CA THR A 73 1.41 -17.44 13.81
C THR A 73 1.95 -17.03 15.18
N SER A 74 1.61 -17.74 16.25
CA SER A 74 2.10 -17.43 17.61
C SER A 74 3.59 -17.75 17.83
N ARG A 75 4.20 -18.53 16.92
CA ARG A 75 5.62 -18.93 16.99
C ARG A 75 6.54 -18.04 16.16
N PHE A 76 5.98 -17.19 15.30
CA PHE A 76 6.70 -16.19 14.51
C PHE A 76 6.61 -14.82 15.19
#